data_AF-A0A968JCQ1-F1
#
_entry.id   AF-A0A968JCQ1-F1
#
_cell.length_a   1.000
_cell.length_b   1.000
_cell.length_c   1.000
_cell.angle_alpha   90.00
_cell.angle_beta   90.00
_cell.angle_gamma   90.00
#
_symmetry.space_group_name_H-M   'P 1'
#
loop_
_entity.id
_entity.type
_entity.pdbx_description
1 polymer ?
#
loop_
_entity_poly.entity_id
_entity_poly.type
_entity_poly.pdbx_seq_one_letter_code
_entity_poly.pdbx_strand_id
1 'polypeptide(L)'
;MTTGTTSREITLLEADRKKARRVARELATTLQEPNLPGLTRVVMVCGEPQARAWLSETQQIETNGGMLTGDGQRQRTAGGIYFKLVKDFLYTTDYNKLRYVFRPRHREVLAKRARHPRLQ
;
A
#
# COMPACT_ATOMS: atom_id res chain seq x y z
N MET A 1 16.14 28.18 3.78
CA MET A 1 15.91 28.54 2.37
C MET A 1 14.81 27.64 1.83
N THR A 2 13.56 28.09 1.85
CA THR A 2 12.41 27.32 1.38
C THR A 2 12.36 27.41 -0.15
N THR A 3 12.74 26.35 -0.84
CA THR A 3 12.52 26.23 -2.29
C THR A 3 11.01 26.18 -2.54
N GLY A 4 10.44 27.26 -3.07
CA GLY A 4 9.06 27.27 -3.52
C GLY A 4 8.91 26.32 -4.70
N THR A 5 8.10 25.28 -4.54
CA THR A 5 7.77 24.34 -5.62
C THR A 5 7.03 25.08 -6.73
N THR A 6 7.49 24.96 -7.97
CA THR A 6 6.94 25.70 -9.12
C THR A 6 5.57 25.13 -9.53
N SER A 7 4.66 25.95 -10.07
CA SER A 7 3.32 25.51 -10.51
C SER A 7 3.34 24.28 -11.43
N ARG A 8 4.37 24.16 -12.30
CA ARG A 8 4.57 22.99 -13.17
C ARG A 8 4.93 21.72 -12.41
N GLU A 9 5.74 21.81 -11.36
CA GLU A 9 6.10 20.69 -10.48
C GLU A 9 4.88 20.20 -9.68
N ILE A 10 4.04 21.13 -9.22
CA ILE A 10 2.78 20.80 -8.54
C ILE A 10 1.87 19.99 -9.48
N THR A 11 1.68 20.43 -10.72
CA THR A 11 0.84 19.71 -11.70
C THR A 11 1.39 18.31 -12.01
N LEU A 12 2.71 18.15 -12.15
CA LEU A 12 3.35 16.85 -12.36
C LEU A 12 3.12 15.90 -11.18
N LEU A 13 3.32 16.38 -9.94
CA LEU A 13 3.08 15.60 -8.72
C LEU A 13 1.61 15.17 -8.59
N GLU A 14 0.67 16.03 -8.97
CA GLU A 14 -0.76 15.71 -8.98
C GLU A 14 -1.11 14.66 -10.05
N ALA A 15 -0.53 14.76 -11.24
CA ALA A 15 -0.71 13.80 -12.32
C ALA A 15 -0.16 12.41 -11.91
N ASP A 16 1.04 12.36 -11.32
CA ASP A 16 1.65 11.13 -10.82
C ASP A 16 0.81 10.49 -9.73
N ARG A 17 0.28 11.28 -8.80
CA ARG A 17 -0.63 10.79 -7.77
C ARG A 17 -1.95 10.27 -8.34
N LYS A 18 -2.50 10.93 -9.37
CA LYS A 18 -3.71 10.48 -10.07
C LYS A 18 -3.46 9.16 -10.79
N LYS A 19 -2.31 9.01 -11.45
CA LYS A 19 -1.86 7.76 -12.08
C LYS A 19 -1.71 6.65 -11.04
N ALA A 20 -0.98 6.91 -9.95
CA ALA A 20 -0.78 5.95 -8.86
C ALA A 20 -2.10 5.48 -8.24
N ARG A 21 -3.07 6.39 -8.05
CA ARG A 21 -4.40 6.05 -7.54
C ARG A 21 -5.22 5.22 -8.53
N ARG A 22 -5.01 5.34 -9.84
CA ARG A 22 -5.65 4.48 -10.85
C ARG A 22 -5.12 3.05 -10.73
N VAL A 23 -3.80 2.89 -10.77
CA VAL A 23 -3.13 1.59 -10.60
C VAL A 23 -3.54 0.95 -9.27
N ALA A 24 -3.54 1.72 -8.18
CA ALA A 24 -3.92 1.21 -6.87
C ALA A 24 -5.38 0.71 -6.80
N ARG A 25 -6.30 1.26 -7.61
CA ARG A 25 -7.68 0.75 -7.70
C ARG A 25 -7.74 -0.60 -8.41
N GLU A 26 -6.99 -0.75 -9.49
CA GLU A 26 -6.86 -2.04 -10.19
C GLU A 26 -6.31 -3.11 -9.23
N LEU A 27 -5.22 -2.79 -8.52
CA LEU A 27 -4.65 -3.66 -7.49
C LEU A 27 -5.66 -3.98 -6.39
N ALA A 28 -6.39 -2.98 -5.89
CA ALA A 28 -7.38 -3.15 -4.81
C ALA A 28 -8.50 -4.12 -5.22
N THR A 29 -8.99 -4.02 -6.46
CA THR A 29 -10.00 -4.92 -7.00
C THR A 29 -9.46 -6.36 -7.06
N THR A 30 -8.26 -6.56 -7.59
CA THR A 30 -7.68 -7.91 -7.72
C THR A 30 -7.32 -8.52 -6.37
N LEU A 31 -6.77 -7.74 -5.44
CA LEU A 31 -6.37 -8.19 -4.10
C LEU A 31 -7.53 -8.27 -3.09
N GLN A 32 -8.74 -7.83 -3.49
CA GLN A 32 -9.89 -7.61 -2.60
C GLN A 32 -9.50 -6.77 -1.36
N GLU A 33 -8.69 -5.74 -1.56
CA GLU A 33 -8.03 -4.99 -0.49
C GLU A 33 -8.68 -3.62 -0.28
N PRO A 34 -9.32 -3.36 0.89
CA PRO A 34 -9.98 -2.08 1.15
C PRO A 34 -9.02 -0.89 1.38
N ASN A 35 -7.75 -1.12 1.70
CA ASN A 35 -6.76 -0.09 1.99
C ASN A 35 -6.17 0.56 0.72
N LEU A 36 -7.03 1.22 -0.07
CA LEU A 36 -6.62 2.00 -1.24
C LEU A 36 -5.55 3.07 -0.93
N PRO A 37 -5.57 3.78 0.22
CA PRO A 37 -4.50 4.72 0.57
C PRO A 37 -3.14 4.06 0.78
N GLY A 38 -3.11 2.83 1.31
CA GLY A 38 -1.90 2.02 1.43
C GLY A 38 -1.35 1.66 0.05
N LEU A 39 -2.18 1.07 -0.82
CA LEU A 39 -1.81 0.70 -2.19
C LEU A 39 -1.33 1.89 -3.02
N THR A 40 -2.01 3.04 -2.92
CA THR A 40 -1.58 4.28 -3.62
C THR A 40 -0.18 4.68 -3.19
N ARG A 41 0.16 4.57 -1.90
CA ARG A 41 1.51 4.87 -1.42
C ARG A 41 2.55 3.87 -1.91
N VAL A 42 2.22 2.59 -1.98
CA VAL A 42 3.10 1.58 -2.58
C VAL A 42 3.45 1.97 -4.02
N VAL A 43 2.45 2.29 -4.85
CA VAL A 43 2.71 2.68 -6.25
C VAL A 43 3.52 3.97 -6.36
N MET A 44 3.26 4.98 -5.52
CA MET A 44 4.04 6.23 -5.54
C MET A 44 5.50 6.04 -5.09
N VAL A 45 5.74 5.15 -4.12
CA VAL A 45 7.07 4.98 -3.49
C VAL A 45 7.93 3.94 -4.22
N CYS A 46 7.31 2.86 -4.70
CA CYS A 46 8.00 1.72 -5.32
C CYS A 46 7.85 1.69 -6.84
N GLY A 47 6.93 2.49 -7.40
CA GLY A 47 6.61 2.49 -8.82
C GLY A 47 5.58 1.43 -9.21
N GLU A 48 4.92 1.66 -10.35
CA GLU A 48 3.93 0.75 -10.93
C GLU A 48 4.50 -0.63 -11.31
N PRO A 49 5.68 -0.74 -11.96
CA PRO A 49 6.22 -2.06 -12.34
C PRO A 49 6.42 -2.98 -11.13
N GLN A 50 7.03 -2.47 -10.07
CA GLN A 50 7.26 -3.23 -8.85
C GLN A 50 5.94 -3.59 -8.14
N ALA A 51 4.99 -2.65 -8.10
CA ALA A 51 3.67 -2.91 -7.53
C ALA A 51 2.94 -4.05 -8.27
N ARG A 52 3.05 -4.11 -9.59
CA ARG A 52 2.46 -5.20 -10.40
C ARG A 52 3.25 -6.52 -10.25
N ALA A 53 4.57 -6.46 -10.09
CA ALA A 53 5.38 -7.65 -9.83
C ALA A 53 4.93 -8.34 -8.53
N TRP A 54 4.72 -7.57 -7.44
CA TRP A 54 4.19 -8.14 -6.19
C TRP A 54 2.78 -8.68 -6.32
N LEU A 55 1.94 -8.13 -7.21
CA LEU A 55 0.63 -8.71 -7.48
C LEU A 55 0.77 -10.10 -8.11
N SER A 56 1.66 -10.25 -9.10
CA SER A 56 1.92 -11.53 -9.74
C SER A 56 2.49 -12.55 -8.74
N GLU A 57 3.44 -12.15 -7.91
CA GLU A 57 4.01 -12.99 -6.85
C GLU A 57 2.95 -13.39 -5.82
N THR A 58 2.06 -12.47 -5.45
CA THR A 58 0.92 -12.76 -4.55
C THR A 58 0.04 -13.87 -5.12
N GLN A 59 -0.32 -13.79 -6.41
CA GLN A 59 -1.15 -14.80 -7.08
C GLN A 59 -0.47 -16.17 -7.16
N GLN A 60 0.85 -16.19 -7.35
CA GLN A 60 1.62 -17.44 -7.31
C GLN A 60 1.59 -18.05 -5.91
N ILE A 61 1.78 -17.25 -4.86
CA ILE A 61 1.72 -17.73 -3.47
C ILE A 61 0.31 -18.27 -3.15
N GLU A 62 -0.76 -17.56 -3.55
CA GLU A 62 -2.13 -18.04 -3.34
C GLU A 62 -2.39 -19.38 -4.06
N THR A 63 -1.92 -19.52 -5.30
CA THR A 63 -2.05 -20.75 -6.07
C THR A 63 -1.27 -21.91 -5.43
N ASN A 64 -0.15 -21.62 -4.77
CA ASN A 64 0.71 -22.60 -4.10
C ASN A 64 0.27 -22.93 -2.66
N GLY A 65 -0.97 -22.60 -2.28
CA GLY A 65 -1.54 -22.94 -0.97
C GLY A 65 -1.53 -21.79 0.06
N GLY A 66 -1.21 -20.57 -0.38
CA GLY A 66 -1.28 -19.37 0.44
C GLY A 66 -0.10 -19.19 1.39
N MET A 67 -0.31 -18.35 2.41
CA MET A 67 0.71 -18.02 3.42
C MET A 67 0.04 -17.85 4.77
N LEU A 68 0.56 -18.52 5.80
CA LEU A 68 0.04 -18.37 7.16
C LEU A 68 0.32 -16.97 7.73
N THR A 69 -0.54 -16.55 8.66
CA THR A 69 -0.26 -15.39 9.51
C THR A 69 0.87 -15.69 10.49
N GLY A 70 1.44 -14.63 11.09
CA GLY A 70 2.62 -14.79 11.96
C GLY A 70 2.39 -15.65 13.20
N ASP A 71 1.13 -15.79 13.62
CA ASP A 71 0.64 -16.65 14.69
C ASP A 71 0.24 -18.06 14.22
N GLY A 72 0.29 -18.34 12.91
CA GLY A 72 -0.02 -19.65 12.32
C GLY A 72 -1.50 -20.03 12.31
N GLN A 73 -2.39 -19.23 12.92
CA GLN A 73 -3.80 -19.60 13.15
C GLN A 73 -4.69 -19.46 11.91
N ARG A 74 -4.32 -18.63 10.94
CA ARG A 74 -5.13 -18.37 9.75
C ARG A 74 -4.28 -18.18 8.51
N GLN A 75 -4.87 -18.42 7.35
CA GLN A 75 -4.29 -18.04 6.07
C GLN A 75 -4.40 -16.53 5.87
N ARG A 76 -3.36 -15.92 5.30
CA ARG A 76 -3.40 -14.54 4.84
C ARG A 76 -4.33 -14.44 3.63
N THR A 77 -5.03 -13.32 3.54
CA THR A 77 -5.72 -12.90 2.32
C THR A 77 -4.72 -12.43 1.26
N ALA A 78 -5.11 -12.39 -0.02
CA ALA A 78 -4.31 -11.80 -1.10
C ALA A 78 -3.68 -10.44 -0.70
N GLY A 79 -4.49 -9.49 -0.22
CA GLY A 79 -4.01 -8.20 0.28
C GLY A 79 -3.00 -8.33 1.43
N GLY A 80 -3.22 -9.28 2.35
CA GLY A 80 -2.32 -9.57 3.46
C GLY A 80 -0.98 -10.20 3.06
N ILE A 81 -0.95 -10.98 1.97
CA ILE A 81 0.26 -11.52 1.34
C ILE A 81 1.00 -10.39 0.63
N TYR A 82 0.30 -9.64 -0.22
CA TYR A 82 0.85 -8.51 -0.95
C TYR A 82 1.57 -7.51 -0.01
N PHE A 83 0.91 -7.07 1.06
CA PHE A 83 1.52 -6.16 2.01
C PHE A 83 2.67 -6.78 2.82
N LYS A 84 2.70 -8.12 2.97
CA LYS A 84 3.85 -8.80 3.57
C LYS A 84 5.07 -8.70 2.66
N LEU A 85 4.92 -9.02 1.37
CA LEU A 85 5.99 -8.90 0.36
C LEU A 85 6.57 -7.48 0.29
N VAL A 86 5.69 -6.47 0.20
CA VAL A 86 6.09 -5.06 0.19
C VAL A 86 6.86 -4.69 1.47
N LYS A 87 6.36 -5.13 2.63
CA LYS A 87 6.97 -4.80 3.92
C LYS A 87 8.36 -5.43 4.04
N ASP A 88 8.51 -6.68 3.65
CA ASP A 88 9.78 -7.40 3.73
C ASP A 88 10.83 -6.76 2.81
N PHE A 89 10.44 -6.46 1.57
CA PHE A 89 11.33 -5.79 0.62
C PHE A 89 11.79 -4.40 1.11
N LEU A 90 10.86 -3.58 1.62
CA LEU A 90 11.21 -2.24 2.10
C LEU A 90 12.00 -2.28 3.41
N TYR A 91 11.81 -3.30 4.24
CA TYR A 91 12.58 -3.46 5.48
C TYR A 91 14.07 -3.67 5.17
N THR A 92 14.38 -4.44 4.12
CA THR A 92 15.78 -4.70 3.72
C THR A 92 16.36 -3.61 2.82
N THR A 93 15.54 -2.99 1.97
CA THR A 93 16.04 -2.05 0.95
C THR A 93 16.07 -0.60 1.43
N ASP A 94 14.99 -0.12 2.06
CA ASP A 94 14.85 1.29 2.45
C ASP A 94 13.79 1.46 3.55
N TYR A 95 14.27 1.49 4.80
CA TYR A 95 13.41 1.62 5.96
C TYR A 95 12.65 2.95 6.02
N ASN A 96 13.17 4.02 5.40
CA ASN A 96 12.44 5.30 5.36
C ASN A 96 11.19 5.17 4.48
N LYS A 97 11.32 4.55 3.30
CA LYS A 97 10.17 4.23 2.43
C LYS A 97 9.14 3.37 3.13
N LEU A 98 9.57 2.37 3.93
CA LEU A 98 8.65 1.56 4.74
C LEU A 98 7.78 2.43 5.65
N ARG A 99 8.38 3.40 6.36
CA ARG A 99 7.63 4.32 7.23
C ARG A 99 6.62 5.17 6.45
N TYR A 100 6.99 5.65 5.25
CA TYR A 100 6.06 6.41 4.41
C TYR A 100 4.85 5.58 3.96
N VAL A 101 5.08 4.33 3.55
CA VAL A 101 4.04 3.42 3.05
C VAL A 101 3.11 2.94 4.17
N PHE A 102 3.66 2.46 5.29
CA PHE A 102 2.88 1.72 6.29
C PHE A 102 2.42 2.53 7.50
N ARG A 103 3.02 3.71 7.78
CA ARG A 103 2.57 4.54 8.90
C ARG A 103 1.22 5.18 8.55
N PRO A 104 0.13 4.90 9.27
CA PRO A 104 -1.16 5.51 8.97
C PRO A 104 -1.07 7.03 9.19
N ARG A 105 -1.65 7.81 8.27
CA ARG A 105 -1.73 9.26 8.44
C ARG A 105 -2.76 9.59 9.52
N HIS A 106 -2.61 10.73 10.20
CA HIS A 106 -3.52 11.15 11.26
C HIS A 106 -5.01 11.07 10.85
N ARG A 107 -5.34 11.57 9.65
CA ARG A 107 -6.70 11.46 9.07
C ARG A 107 -7.22 10.03 8.94
N GLU A 108 -6.35 9.06 8.66
CA GLU A 108 -6.72 7.64 8.52
C GLU A 108 -7.03 7.03 9.89
N VAL A 109 -6.28 7.45 10.92
CA VAL A 109 -6.53 7.08 12.33
C VAL A 109 -7.88 7.64 12.79
N LEU A 110 -8.14 8.92 12.54
CA LEU A 110 -9.42 9.56 12.89
C LEU A 110 -10.59 8.89 12.18
N ALA A 111 -10.47 8.63 10.87
CA ALA A 111 -11.53 7.97 10.11
C ALA A 111 -11.79 6.53 10.58
N LYS A 112 -10.76 5.78 11.00
CA LYS A 112 -10.95 4.45 11.61
C LYS A 112 -11.70 4.54 12.94
N ARG A 113 -11.34 5.50 13.79
CA ARG A 113 -12.01 5.75 15.08
C ARG A 113 -13.48 6.15 14.89
N ALA A 114 -13.78 6.97 13.90
CA ALA A 114 -15.15 7.37 13.58
C ALA A 114 -16.02 6.18 13.10
N ARG A 115 -15.44 5.20 12.39
CA ARG A 115 -16.15 4.00 11.92
C ARG A 115 -16.38 2.94 13.01
N HIS A 116 -15.52 2.92 14.03
CA HIS A 116 -15.63 2.01 15.18
C HIS A 116 -15.55 2.82 16.48
N PRO A 117 -16.60 3.60 16.81
CA PRO A 117 -16.67 4.25 18.10
C PRO A 117 -16.61 3.17 19.18
N ARG A 118 -15.79 3.39 20.21
CA ARG A 118 -15.84 2.53 21.40
C ARG A 118 -17.26 2.65 21.95
N LEU A 119 -18.02 1.56 21.89
CA LEU A 119 -19.27 1.45 22.64
C LEU A 119 -18.88 1.54 24.12
N GLN A 120 -19.49 2.49 24.82
CA GLN A 120 -19.32 2.68 26.26
C GLN A 120 -19.93 1.50 27.02
#